data_AF-A0A3B8X523-F1
#
_entry.id   AF-A0A3B8X523-F1
#
_cell.length_a   1.000
_cell.length_b   1.000
_cell.length_c   1.000
_cell.angle_alpha   90.00
_cell.angle_beta   90.00
_cell.angle_gamma   90.00
#
_symmetry.space_group_name_H-M   'P 1'
#
loop_
_entity.id
_entity.type
_entity.pdbx_description
1 polymer ?
#
loop_
_entity_poly.entity_id
_entity_poly.type
_entity_poly.pdbx_seq_one_letter_code
_entity_poly.pdbx_strand_id
1 'polypeptide(L)'
;VVFDAHRAASRTNSEQMVEGVRVIFARKGHSADQVIERIAYTATGAGDMVTVATSDHSQSDMVRGMGGAVISATELERRMIEAEEELGRRVQKYAK
;
A
#
# COMPACT_ATOMS: atom_id res chain seq x y z
N VAL A 1 -3.31 -1.48 -2.31
CA VAL A 1 -3.76 -1.49 -0.90
C VAL A 1 -3.93 -2.94 -0.45
N VAL A 2 -3.46 -3.30 0.74
CA VAL A 2 -3.57 -4.66 1.29
C VAL A 2 -4.36 -4.60 2.59
N PHE A 3 -5.39 -5.42 2.73
CA PHE A 3 -6.23 -5.52 3.92
C PHE A 3 -6.08 -6.88 4.60
N ASP A 4 -6.24 -6.91 5.92
CA ASP A 4 -6.20 -8.13 6.71
C ASP A 4 -7.43 -9.02 6.49
N ALA A 5 -7.30 -10.30 6.85
CA ALA A 5 -8.28 -11.37 6.70
C ALA A 5 -9.37 -11.35 7.79
N HIS A 6 -9.81 -10.19 8.27
CA HIS A 6 -10.85 -10.12 9.31
C HIS A 6 -12.24 -10.60 8.84
N ARG A 7 -12.45 -10.74 7.53
CA ARG A 7 -13.73 -11.23 6.93
C ARG A 7 -13.56 -12.23 5.78
N ALA A 8 -12.35 -12.71 5.51
CA ALA A 8 -12.12 -13.60 4.39
C ALA A 8 -12.65 -15.02 4.69
N ALA A 9 -13.78 -15.39 4.11
CA ALA A 9 -14.26 -16.77 4.08
C ALA A 9 -13.41 -17.65 3.13
N SER A 10 -12.65 -17.02 2.23
CA SER A 10 -11.86 -17.69 1.19
C SER A 10 -10.53 -18.25 1.72
N ARG A 11 -10.15 -19.41 1.18
CA ARG A 11 -8.83 -20.06 1.37
C ARG A 11 -7.73 -19.45 0.49
N THR A 12 -8.08 -18.52 -0.40
CA THR A 12 -7.15 -17.81 -1.29
C THR A 12 -7.27 -16.31 -1.09
N ASN A 13 -6.20 -15.57 -1.38
CA ASN A 13 -6.26 -14.11 -1.39
C ASN A 13 -7.27 -13.70 -2.45
N SER A 14 -8.12 -12.73 -2.14
CA SER A 14 -9.00 -12.12 -3.14
C SER A 14 -8.44 -10.78 -3.57
N GLU A 15 -8.63 -10.45 -4.83
CA GLU A 15 -8.12 -9.23 -5.44
C GLU A 15 -9.22 -8.55 -6.23
N GLN A 16 -9.26 -7.22 -6.17
CA GLN A 16 -10.13 -6.40 -6.99
C GLN A 16 -9.45 -5.10 -7.38
N MET A 17 -9.90 -4.51 -8.49
CA MET A 17 -9.50 -3.18 -8.92
C MET A 17 -10.58 -2.17 -8.53
N VAL A 18 -10.22 -1.14 -7.77
CA VAL A 18 -11.14 -0.08 -7.33
C VAL A 18 -10.57 1.26 -7.81
N GLU A 19 -11.23 1.92 -8.75
CA GLU A 19 -10.79 3.23 -9.27
C GLU A 19 -9.30 3.25 -9.68
N GLY A 20 -8.82 2.17 -10.32
CA GLY A 20 -7.41 2.02 -10.73
C GLY A 20 -6.45 1.59 -9.61
N VAL A 21 -6.93 1.37 -8.39
CA VAL A 21 -6.15 0.87 -7.26
C VAL A 21 -6.34 -0.65 -7.11
N ARG A 22 -5.23 -1.39 -7.17
CA ARG A 22 -5.21 -2.82 -6.85
C ARG A 22 -5.40 -3.01 -5.34
N VAL A 23 -6.52 -3.64 -4.96
CA VAL A 23 -6.87 -3.96 -3.59
C VAL A 23 -6.79 -5.45 -3.38
N ILE A 24 -5.97 -5.88 -2.42
CA ILE A 24 -5.75 -7.29 -2.07
C ILE A 24 -6.24 -7.52 -0.64
N PHE A 25 -7.05 -8.55 -0.44
CA PHE A 25 -7.45 -9.01 0.88
C PHE A 25 -6.70 -10.29 1.20
N ALA A 26 -6.03 -10.32 2.35
CA ALA A 26 -5.36 -11.52 2.83
C ALA A 26 -6.38 -12.65 3.04
N ARG A 27 -5.97 -13.88 2.71
CA ARG A 27 -6.78 -15.09 2.95
C ARG A 27 -6.86 -15.41 4.44
N LYS A 28 -7.85 -16.21 4.82
CA LYS A 28 -7.99 -16.69 6.20
C LYS A 28 -6.70 -17.30 6.74
N GLY A 29 -6.28 -16.85 7.93
CA GLY A 29 -5.07 -17.32 8.61
C GLY A 29 -3.76 -16.77 8.04
N HIS A 30 -3.82 -15.75 7.18
CA HIS A 30 -2.65 -14.96 6.76
C HIS A 30 -2.90 -13.49 7.09
N SER A 31 -1.84 -12.75 7.38
CA SER A 31 -1.90 -11.31 7.66
C SER A 31 -1.64 -10.48 6.40
N ALA A 32 -2.04 -9.21 6.46
CA ALA A 32 -1.65 -8.23 5.43
C ALA A 32 -0.12 -8.14 5.29
N ASP A 33 0.61 -8.21 6.40
CA ASP A 33 2.08 -8.19 6.46
C ASP A 33 2.70 -9.26 5.56
N GLN A 34 2.26 -10.52 5.67
CA GLN A 34 2.77 -11.61 4.84
C GLN A 34 2.55 -11.38 3.34
N VAL A 35 1.46 -10.71 2.99
CA VAL A 35 1.17 -10.35 1.59
C VAL A 35 2.08 -9.22 1.13
N ILE A 36 2.28 -8.20 1.97
CA ILE A 36 3.18 -7.07 1.70
C ILE A 36 4.61 -7.56 1.54
N GLU A 37 5.11 -8.39 2.45
CA GLU A 37 6.43 -9.02 2.41
C GLU A 37 6.69 -9.71 1.06
N ARG A 38 5.73 -10.53 0.62
CA ARG A 38 5.85 -11.26 -0.65
C ARG A 38 5.91 -10.32 -1.85
N ILE A 39 5.09 -9.27 -1.86
CA ILE A 39 5.07 -8.29 -2.95
C ILE A 39 6.37 -7.49 -2.94
N ALA A 40 6.80 -6.99 -1.78
CA ALA A 40 8.01 -6.20 -1.62
C ALA A 40 9.24 -7.01 -2.05
N TYR A 41 9.39 -8.25 -1.56
CA TYR A 41 10.50 -9.13 -1.94
C TYR A 41 10.54 -9.43 -3.44
N THR A 42 9.38 -9.68 -4.06
CA THR A 42 9.32 -9.95 -5.51
C THR A 42 9.75 -8.73 -6.32
N ALA A 43 9.27 -7.55 -5.95
CA ALA A 43 9.57 -6.30 -6.64
C ALA A 43 11.02 -5.87 -6.44
N THR A 44 11.55 -5.90 -5.21
CA THR A 44 12.97 -5.58 -4.97
C THR A 44 13.90 -6.59 -5.63
N GLY A 45 13.54 -7.88 -5.67
CA GLY A 45 14.27 -8.91 -6.41
C GLY A 45 14.30 -8.69 -7.92
N ALA A 46 13.28 -7.99 -8.47
CA ALA A 46 13.24 -7.56 -9.87
C ALA A 46 13.99 -6.25 -10.13
N GLY A 47 14.49 -5.59 -9.08
CA GLY A 47 15.16 -4.28 -9.16
C GLY A 47 14.21 -3.08 -9.08
N ASP A 48 12.92 -3.29 -8.78
CA ASP A 48 11.95 -2.21 -8.65
C ASP A 48 12.14 -1.45 -7.33
N MET A 49 11.91 -0.13 -7.38
CA MET A 49 11.84 0.68 -6.17
C MET A 49 10.47 0.53 -5.50
N VAL A 50 10.45 -0.02 -4.29
CA VAL A 50 9.24 -0.23 -3.50
C VAL A 50 9.18 0.77 -2.36
N THR A 51 8.02 1.40 -2.16
CA THR A 51 7.70 2.13 -0.92
C THR A 51 6.53 1.46 -0.22
N VAL A 52 6.68 1.14 1.07
CA VAL A 52 5.58 0.63 1.90
C VAL A 52 5.12 1.72 2.88
N ALA A 53 3.82 1.95 2.94
CA ALA A 53 3.22 2.81 3.96
C ALA A 53 2.83 1.97 5.18
N THR A 54 3.58 2.11 6.28
CA THR A 54 3.29 1.41 7.54
C THR A 54 3.83 2.21 8.73
N SER A 55 3.13 2.15 9.86
CA SER A 55 3.62 2.64 11.15
C SER A 55 4.08 1.50 12.07
N ASP A 56 4.04 0.25 11.59
CA ASP A 56 4.59 -0.90 12.32
C ASP A 56 6.12 -0.95 12.16
N HIS A 57 6.83 -0.99 13.29
CA HIS A 57 8.29 -0.99 13.31
C HIS A 57 8.90 -2.23 12.67
N SER A 58 8.32 -3.41 12.92
CA SER A 58 8.84 -4.67 12.37
C SER A 58 8.75 -4.70 10.85
N GLN A 59 7.63 -4.23 10.30
CA GLN A 59 7.44 -4.11 8.86
C GLN A 59 8.36 -3.05 8.25
N SER A 60 8.55 -1.91 8.94
CA SER A 60 9.49 -0.88 8.50
C SER A 60 10.91 -1.43 8.38
N ASP A 61 11.40 -2.10 9.41
CA ASP A 61 12.77 -2.63 9.45
C ASP A 61 12.98 -3.69 8.36
N MET A 62 12.00 -4.57 8.18
CA MET A 62 12.03 -5.60 7.14
C MET A 62 12.05 -5.01 5.72
N VAL A 63 11.19 -4.03 5.42
CA VAL A 63 11.18 -3.36 4.10
C VAL A 63 12.49 -2.64 3.83
N ARG A 64 13.03 -1.93 4.82
CA ARG A 64 14.33 -1.25 4.70
C ARG A 64 15.48 -2.24 4.50
N GLY A 65 15.46 -3.37 5.21
CA GLY A 65 16.44 -4.45 5.08
C GLY A 65 16.48 -5.05 3.67
N MET A 66 15.36 -5.05 2.95
CA MET A 66 15.28 -5.48 1.55
C MET A 66 15.64 -4.38 0.53
N GLY A 67 16.03 -3.18 0.99
CA GLY A 67 16.33 -2.03 0.13
C GLY A 67 15.11 -1.21 -0.29
N GLY A 68 13.93 -1.47 0.29
CA GLY A 68 12.72 -0.69 0.07
C GLY A 68 12.69 0.60 0.92
N ALA A 69 11.85 1.54 0.51
CA ALA A 69 11.53 2.74 1.27
C ALA A 69 10.28 2.54 2.14
N VAL A 70 10.16 3.33 3.19
CA VAL A 70 9.00 3.30 4.10
C VAL A 70 8.53 4.71 4.39
N ILE A 71 7.20 4.90 4.39
CA ILE A 71 6.54 6.11 4.89
C ILE A 71 5.57 5.73 6.02
N SER A 72 5.39 6.61 7.00
CA SER A 72 4.42 6.38 8.07
C SER A 72 2.99 6.60 7.59
N ALA A 73 2.00 6.13 8.37
CA ALA A 73 0.59 6.41 8.10
C ALA A 73 0.29 7.93 8.08
N THR A 74 0.86 8.70 9.02
CA THR A 74 0.69 10.16 9.08
C THR A 74 1.30 10.87 7.87
N GLU A 75 2.46 10.41 7.39
CA GLU A 75 3.06 10.98 6.18
C GLU A 75 2.23 10.64 4.93
N LEU A 76 1.69 9.43 4.85
CA LEU A 76 0.76 9.06 3.79
C LEU A 76 -0.50 9.95 3.82
N GLU A 77 -1.11 10.14 4.99
CA GLU A 77 -2.27 11.02 5.18
C GLU A 77 -1.98 12.46 4.74
N ARG A 78 -0.85 13.03 5.19
CA ARG A 78 -0.42 14.37 4.78
C ARG A 78 -0.30 14.49 3.26
N ARG A 79 0.35 13.51 2.60
CA ARG A 79 0.49 13.50 1.14
C ARG A 79 -0.84 13.36 0.41
N MET A 80 -1.80 12.61 0.97
CA MET A 80 -3.13 12.49 0.38
C MET A 80 -3.87 13.83 0.43
N ILE A 81 -3.86 14.51 1.58
CA ILE A 81 -4.45 15.85 1.72
C ILE A 81 -3.82 16.82 0.72
N GLU A 82 -2.49 16.85 0.62
CA GLU A 82 -1.77 17.71 -0.33
C GLU A 82 -2.12 17.40 -1.79
N ALA A 83 -2.26 16.12 -2.13
CA ALA A 83 -2.67 15.68 -3.46
C ALA A 83 -4.12 16.09 -3.79
N GLU A 84 -5.04 15.96 -2.84
CA GLU A 84 -6.44 16.40 -3.00
C GLU A 84 -6.52 17.92 -3.21
N GLU A 85 -5.77 18.71 -2.43
CA GLU A 85 -5.69 20.16 -2.59
C GLU A 85 -5.08 20.57 -3.95
N GLU A 86 -4.05 19.87 -4.41
CA GLU A 86 -3.47 20.10 -5.74
C GLU A 86 -4.49 19.79 -6.85
N LEU A 87 -5.17 18.65 -6.77
CA LEU A 87 -6.21 18.26 -7.71
C LEU A 87 -7.33 19.29 -7.76
N GLY A 88 -7.83 19.74 -6.61
CA GLY A 88 -8.85 20.79 -6.52
C GLY A 88 -8.42 22.09 -7.20
N ARG A 89 -7.19 22.55 -6.95
CA ARG A 89 -6.61 23.73 -7.61
C ARG A 89 -6.52 23.56 -9.14
N ARG A 90 -6.11 22.38 -9.62
CA ARG A 90 -6.02 22.08 -11.05
C ARG A 90 -7.39 22.09 -11.71
N VAL A 91 -8.39 21.43 -11.11
CA VAL A 91 -9.77 21.41 -11.64
C VAL A 91 -10.34 22.82 -11.73
N GLN A 92 -10.18 23.65 -10.69
CA GLN A 92 -10.65 25.05 -10.71
C GLN A 92 -9.96 25.89 -11.80
N LYS A 93 -8.67 25.65 -12.05
CA LYS A 93 -7.91 26.36 -13.09
C LYS A 93 -8.41 26.05 -14.49
N TYR A 94 -8.79 24.81 -14.79
CA TYR A 94 -9.28 24.38 -16.10
C TYR A 94 -10.79 24.55 -16.29
N ALA A 95 -11.54 24.82 -15.22
CA ALA A 95 -12.96 25.16 -15.28
C ALA A 95 -13.23 26.64 -15.60
N LYS A 96 -12.19 27.48 -15.65
CA LYS A 96 -12.23 28.87 -16.12
C LYS A 96 -11.71 28.96 -17.55
#